data_AF-A0A496RX44-F1
#
_entry.id   AF-A0A496RX44-F1
#
_cell.length_a   1.000
_cell.length_b   1.000
_cell.length_c   1.000
_cell.angle_alpha   90.00
_cell.angle_beta   90.00
_cell.angle_gamma   90.00
#
_symmetry.space_group_name_H-M   'P 1'
#
loop_
_entity.id
_entity.type
_entity.pdbx_description
1 polymer ?
#
loop_
_entity_poly.entity_id
_entity_poly.type
_entity_poly.pdbx_seq_one_letter_code
_entity_poly.pdbx_strand_id
1 'polypeptide(L)'
;MVEVYDLKTYSGRVTAAAADLGIGAVPDGMKRYITYVKFNNINADATVQIDESDEADASGTRKDLQKLLANDTIMYPDTPNPKLPVLSFDEGKYITIYDGSGNDIEVTFQYYDK
;
A
#
# COMPACT_ATOMS: atom_id res chain seq x y z
N MET A 1 17.62 9.97 -22.78
CA MET A 1 16.49 9.02 -22.91
C MET A 1 15.43 9.47 -21.91
N VAL A 2 14.20 9.76 -22.33
CA VAL A 2 13.11 10.05 -21.38
C VAL A 2 12.56 8.72 -20.94
N GLU A 3 12.68 8.41 -19.66
CA GLU A 3 12.09 7.21 -19.08
C GLU A 3 10.60 7.49 -18.82
N VAL A 4 9.72 6.65 -19.37
CA VAL A 4 8.27 6.78 -19.26
C VAL A 4 7.78 5.71 -18.29
N TYR A 5 7.03 6.13 -17.27
CA TYR A 5 6.44 5.24 -16.27
C TYR A 5 4.92 5.20 -16.47
N ASP A 6 4.34 4.00 -16.53
CA ASP A 6 2.88 3.81 -16.55
C ASP A 6 2.34 3.88 -15.11
N LEU A 7 2.10 5.10 -14.64
CA LEU A 7 1.62 5.34 -13.27
C LEU A 7 0.14 5.03 -13.15
N LYS A 8 -0.17 4.14 -12.23
CA LYS A 8 -1.52 3.73 -11.83
C LYS A 8 -1.82 4.30 -10.45
N THR A 9 -3.09 4.60 -10.20
CA THR A 9 -3.56 5.02 -8.88
C THR A 9 -4.65 4.06 -8.44
N TYR A 10 -4.55 3.61 -7.20
CA TYR A 10 -5.54 2.78 -6.55
C TYR A 10 -6.02 3.47 -5.27
N SER A 11 -7.33 3.39 -5.00
CA SER A 11 -7.93 3.82 -3.73
C SER A 11 -8.85 2.73 -3.23
N GLY A 12 -8.74 2.41 -1.95
CA GLY A 12 -9.42 1.31 -1.30
C GLY A 12 -9.73 1.57 0.16
N ARG A 13 -10.45 0.63 0.77
CA ARG A 13 -10.79 0.66 2.18
C ARG A 13 -10.36 -0.65 2.83
N VAL A 14 -9.61 -0.56 3.92
CA VAL A 14 -9.26 -1.68 4.78
C VAL A 14 -10.32 -1.73 5.88
N THR A 15 -11.03 -2.86 5.98
CA THR A 15 -12.13 -3.07 6.95
C THR A 15 -11.96 -4.35 7.77
N ALA A 16 -10.89 -5.11 7.53
CA ALA A 16 -10.62 -6.40 8.16
C ALA A 16 -9.18 -6.44 8.67
N ALA A 17 -8.91 -7.35 9.61
CA ALA A 17 -7.60 -7.45 10.24
C ALA A 17 -6.47 -7.73 9.23
N ALA A 18 -6.72 -8.39 8.10
CA ALA A 18 -5.81 -8.43 6.97
C ALA A 18 -6.64 -8.43 5.67
N ALA A 19 -6.26 -7.61 4.69
CA ALA A 19 -6.93 -7.60 3.40
C ALA A 19 -5.94 -7.24 2.28
N ASP A 20 -6.02 -7.96 1.16
CA ASP A 20 -5.52 -7.42 -0.10
C ASP A 20 -6.35 -6.20 -0.49
N LEU A 21 -5.68 -5.21 -1.08
CA LEU A 21 -6.34 -4.03 -1.60
C LEU A 21 -7.01 -4.29 -2.96
N GLY A 22 -7.02 -5.51 -3.49
CA GLY A 22 -7.60 -5.77 -4.81
C GLY A 22 -6.80 -5.13 -5.94
N ILE A 23 -5.54 -4.75 -5.68
CA ILE A 23 -4.58 -4.39 -6.73
C ILE A 23 -3.97 -5.63 -7.39
N GLY A 24 -4.33 -6.82 -6.90
CA GLY A 24 -3.86 -8.11 -7.37
C GLY A 24 -2.37 -8.36 -7.08
N ALA A 25 -1.93 -9.59 -7.34
CA ALA A 25 -0.53 -9.94 -7.33
C ALA A 25 0.25 -9.06 -8.33
N VAL A 26 1.51 -8.78 -8.00
CA VAL A 26 2.45 -8.20 -8.95
C VAL A 26 2.60 -9.18 -10.13
N PRO A 27 2.44 -8.73 -11.40
CA PRO A 27 2.57 -9.62 -12.55
C PRO A 27 3.91 -10.35 -12.60
N ASP A 28 3.91 -11.57 -13.11
CA ASP A 28 5.13 -12.36 -13.31
C ASP A 28 6.16 -11.59 -14.16
N GLY A 29 7.43 -11.64 -13.75
CA GLY A 29 8.53 -10.94 -14.41
C GLY A 29 8.62 -9.44 -14.11
N MET A 30 7.73 -8.89 -13.28
CA MET A 30 7.66 -7.46 -12.95
C MET A 30 7.88 -7.23 -11.46
N LYS A 31 8.40 -6.04 -11.12
CA LYS A 31 8.40 -5.52 -9.75
C LYS A 31 7.44 -4.34 -9.67
N ARG A 32 6.62 -4.29 -8.62
CA ARG A 32 5.72 -3.16 -8.37
C ARG A 32 6.40 -2.15 -7.47
N TYR A 33 6.42 -0.89 -7.90
CA TYR A 33 7.03 0.21 -7.17
C TYR A 33 5.95 1.19 -6.76
N ILE A 34 5.80 1.41 -5.45
CA ILE A 34 4.88 2.38 -4.89
C ILE A 34 5.59 3.73 -4.81
N THR A 35 5.04 4.75 -5.43
CA THR A 35 5.60 6.11 -5.49
C THR A 35 4.95 7.05 -4.48
N TYR A 36 3.79 6.66 -3.95
CA TYR A 36 3.00 7.43 -3.00
C TYR A 36 2.05 6.53 -2.24
N VAL A 37 1.90 6.82 -0.95
CA VAL A 37 0.93 6.22 -0.05
C VAL A 37 0.20 7.33 0.70
N LYS A 38 -1.12 7.18 0.82
CA LYS A 38 -1.95 7.98 1.72
C LYS A 38 -2.82 7.08 2.56
N PHE A 39 -2.83 7.34 3.86
CA PHE A 39 -3.77 6.80 4.82
C PHE A 39 -4.71 7.90 5.30
N ASN A 40 -6.00 7.62 5.34
CA ASN A 40 -7.00 8.47 5.99
C ASN A 40 -7.74 7.64 7.04
N ASN A 41 -7.55 7.97 8.30
CA ASN A 41 -8.15 7.29 9.44
C ASN A 41 -9.24 8.16 10.07
N ILE A 42 -10.49 7.73 9.99
CA ILE A 42 -11.64 8.57 10.36
C ILE A 42 -12.17 8.27 11.77
N ASN A 43 -11.89 7.07 12.30
CA ASN A 43 -12.64 6.56 13.45
C ASN A 43 -11.87 6.59 14.77
N ALA A 44 -10.93 5.67 14.94
CA ALA A 44 -10.22 5.45 16.19
C ALA A 44 -8.74 5.24 15.92
N ASP A 45 -7.92 5.34 16.97
CA ASP A 45 -6.50 5.06 16.88
C ASP A 45 -6.28 3.66 16.29
N ALA A 46 -5.40 3.57 15.30
CA ALA A 46 -5.13 2.36 14.53
C ALA A 46 -3.63 2.15 14.36
N THR A 47 -3.23 0.91 14.13
CA THR A 47 -1.88 0.60 13.68
C THR A 47 -1.99 -0.12 12.36
N VAL A 48 -1.52 0.55 11.31
CA VAL A 48 -1.60 0.07 9.94
C VAL A 48 -0.26 -0.46 9.51
N GLN A 49 -0.28 -1.63 8.91
CA GLN A 49 0.91 -2.30 8.42
C GLN A 49 0.70 -2.64 6.94
N ILE A 50 1.69 -2.33 6.11
CA ILE A 50 1.73 -2.80 4.72
C ILE A 50 2.70 -3.96 4.65
N ASP A 51 2.23 -5.08 4.11
CA ASP A 51 2.97 -6.32 3.95
C ASP A 51 3.06 -6.74 2.48
N GLU A 52 4.17 -7.40 2.17
CA GLU A 52 4.34 -8.19 0.96
C GLU A 52 4.04 -9.65 1.26
N SER A 53 3.00 -10.21 0.63
CA SER A 53 2.47 -11.53 0.96
C SER A 53 2.47 -12.48 -0.25
N ASP A 54 2.47 -13.78 0.02
CA ASP A 54 2.28 -14.83 -0.98
C ASP A 54 0.80 -15.01 -1.37
N GLU A 55 -0.13 -14.58 -0.52
CA GLU A 55 -1.57 -14.78 -0.69
C GLU A 55 -2.34 -13.47 -0.46
N ALA A 56 -3.56 -13.37 -1.03
CA ALA A 56 -4.40 -12.17 -1.02
C ALA A 56 -5.14 -11.91 0.32
N ASP A 57 -4.78 -12.62 1.38
CA ASP A 57 -5.42 -12.56 2.70
C ASP A 57 -4.43 -12.81 3.86
N ALA A 58 -3.20 -13.24 3.58
CA ALA A 58 -2.18 -13.50 4.59
C ALA A 58 -1.34 -12.25 4.93
N SER A 59 -0.89 -12.16 6.19
CA SER A 59 0.17 -11.24 6.59
C SER A 59 1.52 -11.79 6.12
N GLY A 60 2.36 -10.89 5.59
CA GLY A 60 3.59 -11.24 4.92
C GLY A 60 4.81 -10.52 5.49
N THR A 61 5.79 -10.26 4.63
CA THR A 61 6.98 -9.49 5.00
C THR A 61 6.63 -8.02 5.13
N ARG A 62 6.78 -7.48 6.34
CA ARG A 62 6.49 -6.08 6.64
C ARG A 62 7.35 -5.11 5.84
N LYS A 63 6.67 -4.24 5.09
CA LYS A 63 7.27 -3.16 4.30
C LYS A 63 7.12 -1.80 4.98
N ASP A 64 6.00 -1.59 5.70
CA ASP A 64 5.73 -0.34 6.40
C ASP A 64 4.87 -0.57 7.65
N LEU A 65 4.99 0.33 8.64
CA LEU A 65 4.18 0.34 9.86
C LEU A 65 3.92 1.77 10.31
N GLN A 66 2.65 2.16 10.36
CA GLN A 66 2.21 3.47 10.79
C GLN A 66 1.29 3.36 12.00
N LYS A 67 1.47 4.28 12.95
CA LYS A 67 0.48 4.53 14.00
C LYS A 67 -0.35 5.73 13.56
N LEU A 68 -1.67 5.54 13.47
CA LEU A 68 -2.63 6.58 13.09
C LEU A 68 -3.47 6.92 14.31
N LEU A 69 -3.60 8.20 14.63
CA LEU A 69 -4.59 8.69 15.60
C LEU A 69 -5.94 8.88 14.90
N ALA A 70 -7.00 9.01 15.70
CA ALA A 70 -8.32 9.35 15.17
C ALA A 70 -8.29 10.68 14.38
N ASN A 71 -8.83 10.67 13.16
CA ASN A 71 -8.83 11.78 12.20
C ASN A 71 -7.46 12.11 11.57
N ASP A 72 -6.47 11.23 11.71
CA ASP A 72 -5.19 11.42 11.03
C ASP A 72 -5.30 11.20 9.51
N THR A 73 -4.63 12.08 8.78
CA THR A 73 -4.27 11.85 7.39
C THR A 73 -2.74 11.83 7.28
N ILE A 74 -2.19 10.69 6.91
CA ILE A 74 -0.77 10.55 6.58
C ILE A 74 -0.64 10.43 5.07
N MET A 75 0.30 11.17 4.49
CA MET A 75 0.65 11.08 3.08
C MET A 75 2.17 11.10 2.96
N TYR A 76 2.72 10.16 2.18
CA TYR A 76 4.16 10.11 1.95
C TYR A 76 4.50 9.49 0.58
N PRO A 77 5.48 10.06 -0.14
CA PRO A 77 6.05 11.39 0.09
C PRO A 77 5.03 12.48 -0.28
N ASP A 78 5.25 13.74 0.12
CA ASP A 78 4.34 14.86 -0.23
C ASP A 78 4.16 15.03 -1.74
N THR A 79 5.18 14.66 -2.53
CA THR A 79 5.15 14.69 -3.98
C THR A 79 5.62 13.35 -4.53
N PRO A 80 4.75 12.58 -5.22
CA PRO A 80 5.12 11.29 -5.80
C PRO A 80 6.30 11.42 -6.76
N ASN A 81 7.28 10.53 -6.65
CA ASN A 81 8.45 10.51 -7.54
C ASN A 81 8.73 9.09 -8.06
N PRO A 82 8.45 8.78 -9.33
CA PRO A 82 8.68 7.45 -9.91
C PRO A 82 10.14 7.00 -9.91
N LYS A 83 11.10 7.93 -9.78
CA LYS A 83 12.52 7.60 -9.70
C LYS A 83 12.98 7.24 -8.28
N LEU A 84 12.17 7.57 -7.27
CA LEU A 84 12.45 7.33 -5.86
C LEU A 84 11.20 6.71 -5.21
N PRO A 85 10.88 5.46 -5.55
CA PRO A 85 9.73 4.78 -4.96
C PRO A 85 9.94 4.57 -3.45
N VAL A 86 8.84 4.67 -2.70
CA VAL A 86 8.86 4.51 -1.24
C VAL A 86 8.81 3.05 -0.81
N LEU A 87 8.12 2.20 -1.58
CA LEU A 87 8.04 0.76 -1.34
C LEU A 87 8.20 0.00 -2.65
N SER A 88 8.61 -1.25 -2.57
CA SER A 88 8.67 -2.15 -3.73
C SER A 88 8.27 -3.57 -3.36
N PHE A 89 7.56 -4.23 -4.27
CA PHE A 89 7.00 -5.56 -4.12
C PHE A 89 7.43 -6.45 -5.28
N ASP A 90 7.93 -7.63 -4.94
CA ASP A 90 8.46 -8.61 -5.88
C ASP A 90 7.34 -9.29 -6.69
N GLU A 91 7.72 -9.87 -7.82
CA GLU A 91 6.81 -10.60 -8.71
C GLU A 91 5.98 -11.66 -7.97
N GLY A 92 4.73 -11.84 -8.38
CA GLY A 92 3.81 -12.81 -7.80
C GLY A 92 3.33 -12.48 -6.38
N LYS A 93 3.88 -11.46 -5.71
CA LYS A 93 3.47 -11.08 -4.35
C LYS A 93 2.25 -10.17 -4.35
N TYR A 94 1.47 -10.28 -3.30
CA TYR A 94 0.34 -9.41 -2.99
C TYR A 94 0.78 -8.28 -2.05
N ILE A 95 0.09 -7.14 -2.15
CA ILE A 95 0.21 -6.06 -1.18
C ILE A 95 -0.97 -6.18 -0.22
N THR A 96 -0.72 -6.71 0.97
CA THR A 96 -1.74 -6.83 2.00
C THR A 96 -1.59 -5.72 3.02
N ILE A 97 -2.71 -5.22 3.52
CA ILE A 97 -2.73 -4.25 4.62
C ILE A 97 -3.41 -4.88 5.83
N TYR A 98 -2.77 -4.70 6.97
CA TYR A 98 -3.25 -5.16 8.26
C TYR A 98 -3.59 -3.96 9.14
N ASP A 99 -4.79 -3.96 9.72
CA ASP A 99 -5.13 -3.13 10.87
C ASP A 99 -5.64 -4.02 12.01
N GLY A 100 -4.87 -4.12 13.08
CA GLY A 100 -5.18 -4.97 14.23
C GLY A 100 -6.41 -4.52 15.02
N SER A 101 -6.97 -3.36 14.69
CA SER A 101 -8.11 -2.77 15.37
C SER A 101 -9.43 -2.93 14.61
N GLY A 102 -9.39 -3.38 13.35
CA GLY A 102 -10.57 -3.51 12.48
C GLY A 102 -11.26 -2.18 12.18
N ASN A 103 -10.49 -1.08 12.14
CA ASN A 103 -11.00 0.23 11.76
C ASN A 103 -11.16 0.34 10.25
N ASP A 104 -12.01 1.27 9.86
CA ASP A 104 -12.20 1.65 8.47
C ASP A 104 -11.14 2.67 8.04
N ILE A 105 -10.11 2.20 7.35
CA ILE A 105 -8.99 3.03 6.92
C ILE A 105 -9.00 3.14 5.41
N GLU A 106 -9.10 4.36 4.89
CA GLU A 106 -8.98 4.59 3.46
C GLU A 106 -7.51 4.66 3.08
N VAL A 107 -7.14 3.92 2.05
CA VAL A 107 -5.76 3.86 1.55
C VAL A 107 -5.75 4.27 0.09
N THR A 108 -4.77 5.09 -0.29
CA THR A 108 -4.51 5.41 -1.69
C THR A 108 -3.04 5.13 -2.00
N PHE A 109 -2.81 4.45 -3.11
CA PHE A 109 -1.48 4.20 -3.66
C PHE A 109 -1.35 4.80 -5.04
N GLN A 110 -0.17 5.33 -5.34
CA GLN A 110 0.30 5.48 -6.71
C GLN A 110 1.44 4.50 -6.94
N TYR A 111 1.42 3.81 -8.07
CA TYR A 111 2.41 2.77 -8.37
C TYR A 111 2.65 2.59 -9.87
N TYR A 112 3.70 1.85 -10.21
CA TYR A 112 3.93 1.32 -11.55
C TYR A 112 4.56 -0.07 -11.45
N ASP A 113 4.43 -0.87 -12.50
CA ASP A 113 5.04 -2.19 -12.63
C ASP A 113 6.19 -2.12 -13.65
N LYS A 114 7.38 -2.65 -13.31
CA LYS A 114 8.56 -2.63 -14.19
C LYS A 114 9.51 -3.81 -13.93
#